data_AF-A0A2N4UMD6-F1
#
_entry.id   AF-A0A2N4UMD6-F1
#
_cell.length_a   1.000
_cell.length_b   1.000
_cell.length_c   1.000
_cell.angle_alpha   90.00
_cell.angle_beta   90.00
_cell.angle_gamma   90.00
#
_symmetry.space_group_name_H-M   'P 1'
#
loop_
_entity.id
_entity.type
_entity.pdbx_description
1 polymer ?
#
loop_
_entity_poly.entity_id
_entity_poly.type
_entity_poly.pdbx_seq_one_letter_code
_entity_poly.pdbx_strand_id
1 'polypeptide(L)'
;MTTDALYRCKNTGGPDGDCEHAAQNEAIPASLVTINNNGEAICPGQTVFDEPCGAVLEEVIPPKKVPWMMIAFLSIAVLVVAVAMWLFLFRGDALLRVDQTSFVLSPGESTKVEVFNDGEVNLQLGDMKFSSNNFSTEKTDDSLDIAPGNSGYFYVKFAQNAQDSIKGSMTIYSNSSGEPVSIELIGNAKPWRISEKLNSTSTILDKE
;
A
#
# COMPACT_ATOMS: atom_id res chain seq x y z
N MET A 1 0.49 45.30 7.16
CA MET A 1 -0.04 45.83 8.42
C MET A 1 1.14 46.07 9.33
N THR A 2 1.52 47.33 9.50
CA THR A 2 2.61 47.77 10.38
C THR A 2 2.31 47.28 11.78
N THR A 3 3.08 46.30 12.25
CA THR A 3 3.09 45.92 13.66
C THR A 3 3.65 47.13 14.41
N ASP A 4 2.76 47.88 15.07
CA ASP A 4 3.17 49.00 15.92
C ASP A 4 4.12 48.44 16.98
N ALA A 5 5.34 48.98 17.05
CA ALA A 5 6.32 48.57 18.04
C ALA A 5 5.81 49.00 19.43
N LEU A 6 5.76 48.05 20.37
CA LEU A 6 5.48 48.34 21.77
C LEU A 6 6.78 48.30 22.57
N TYR A 7 6.95 49.30 23.43
CA TYR A 7 8.11 49.46 24.28
C TYR A 7 7.71 49.29 25.74
N ARG A 8 8.65 48.85 26.58
CA ARG A 8 8.49 48.82 28.04
C ARG A 8 9.59 49.60 28.72
N CYS A 9 9.20 50.37 29.73
CA CYS A 9 10.12 51.08 30.60
C CYS A 9 10.82 50.12 31.55
N LYS A 10 12.15 50.12 31.54
CA LYS A 10 12.93 49.41 32.55
C LYS A 10 12.99 50.27 33.81
N ASN A 11 12.56 49.70 34.93
CA ASN A 11 12.61 50.41 36.22
C ASN A 11 14.06 50.49 36.68
N THR A 12 14.73 51.60 36.40
CA THR A 12 15.95 51.97 37.11
C THR A 12 15.56 53.07 38.08
N GLY A 13 15.10 52.67 39.27
CA GLY A 13 15.08 53.56 40.43
C GLY A 13 16.49 54.07 40.65
N GLY A 14 16.77 55.24 40.10
CA GLY A 14 17.92 56.03 40.48
C GLY A 14 17.77 56.48 41.94
N PRO A 15 18.76 57.18 42.50
CA PRO A 15 18.66 57.73 43.85
C PRO A 15 17.42 58.62 44.07
N ASP A 16 16.77 59.06 42.98
CA ASP A 16 15.62 59.97 42.96
C ASP A 16 14.27 59.28 42.67
N GLY A 17 14.17 57.95 42.82
CA GLY A 17 12.90 57.22 42.84
C GLY A 17 12.38 56.70 41.50
N ASP A 18 11.38 55.81 41.56
CA ASP A 18 10.84 55.06 40.41
C ASP A 18 9.99 55.95 39.49
N CYS A 19 10.11 55.76 38.17
CA CYS A 19 9.31 56.45 37.16
C CYS A 19 7.85 55.92 37.10
N GLU A 20 6.88 56.83 36.93
CA GLU A 20 5.43 56.52 37.01
C GLU A 20 4.99 55.35 36.10
N HIS A 21 5.50 55.29 34.87
CA HIS A 21 5.21 54.20 33.92
C HIS A 21 6.05 52.93 34.14
N ALA A 22 7.22 53.05 34.78
CA ALA A 22 8.05 51.90 35.13
C ALA A 22 7.47 51.13 36.33
N ALA A 23 6.80 51.83 37.25
CA ALA A 23 6.11 51.22 38.39
C ALA A 23 4.90 50.37 37.97
N GLN A 24 4.23 50.72 36.86
CA GLN A 24 3.01 50.06 36.40
C GLN A 24 3.27 48.91 35.41
N ASN A 25 4.52 48.73 34.94
CA ASN A 25 4.93 47.72 33.96
C ASN A 25 4.00 47.72 32.71
N GLU A 26 3.61 48.91 32.25
CA GLU A 26 2.72 49.10 31.12
C GLU A 26 3.52 49.09 29.80
N ALA A 27 2.92 48.57 28.73
CA ALA A 27 3.52 48.57 27.40
C ALA A 27 3.04 49.81 26.63
N ILE A 28 3.97 50.65 26.19
CA ILE A 28 3.69 51.95 25.57
C ILE A 28 3.82 51.80 24.05
N PRO A 29 2.84 52.27 23.26
CA PRO A 29 2.96 52.29 21.80
C PRO A 29 4.03 53.30 21.34
N ALA A 30 4.70 53.02 20.22
CA ALA A 30 5.74 53.87 19.63
C ALA A 30 5.33 55.35 19.44
N SER A 31 4.05 55.65 19.32
CA SER A 31 3.51 57.00 19.14
C SER A 31 3.61 57.89 20.38
N LEU A 32 3.77 57.31 21.58
CA LEU A 32 3.82 58.04 22.86
C LEU A 32 5.23 58.12 23.46
N VAL A 33 6.25 57.68 22.72
CA VAL A 33 7.64 57.64 23.18
C VAL A 33 8.35 58.96 22.90
N THR A 34 9.03 59.49 23.91
CA THR A 34 9.92 60.66 23.77
C THR A 34 11.28 60.24 23.21
N ILE A 35 11.87 61.01 22.30
CA ILE A 35 13.18 60.73 21.69
C ILE A 35 14.20 61.75 22.23
N ASN A 36 15.33 61.28 22.74
CA ASN A 36 16.41 62.16 23.21
C ASN A 36 17.18 62.78 22.02
N ASN A 37 18.07 63.74 22.29
CA ASN A 37 18.88 64.39 21.25
C ASN A 37 19.85 63.44 20.51
N ASN A 38 20.02 62.21 21.00
CA ASN A 38 20.86 61.18 20.41
C ASN A 38 20.06 60.19 19.54
N GLY A 39 18.74 60.38 19.41
CA GLY A 39 17.86 59.51 18.60
C GLY A 39 17.35 58.26 19.33
N GLU A 40 17.54 58.17 20.65
CA GLU A 40 17.10 57.04 21.46
C GLU A 40 15.73 57.29 22.09
N ALA A 41 14.90 56.26 22.06
CA ALA A 41 13.58 56.20 22.69
C ALA A 41 13.71 56.14 24.22
N ILE A 42 13.28 57.19 24.91
CA ILE A 42 13.28 57.33 26.37
C ILE A 42 11.87 57.27 26.94
N CYS A 43 11.74 56.75 28.15
CA CYS A 43 10.49 56.68 28.89
C CYS A 43 9.86 58.06 29.10
N PRO A 44 8.60 58.27 28.70
CA PRO A 44 7.89 59.50 29.03
C PRO A 44 7.57 59.54 30.54
N GLY A 45 7.53 60.75 31.12
CA GLY A 45 7.17 60.98 32.52
C GLY A 45 8.25 61.71 33.34
N GLN A 46 7.86 62.13 34.54
CA GLN A 46 8.75 62.75 35.53
C GLN A 46 8.92 61.82 36.74
N THR A 47 10.05 61.92 37.42
CA THR A 47 10.24 61.33 38.75
C THR A 47 9.43 62.10 39.78
N VAL A 48 9.30 61.54 40.98
CA VAL A 48 8.71 62.22 42.16
C VAL A 48 9.42 63.53 42.55
N PHE A 49 10.55 63.86 41.92
CA PHE A 49 11.31 65.10 42.09
C PHE A 49 11.32 66.01 40.84
N ASP A 50 10.31 65.89 39.96
CA ASP A 50 10.11 66.71 38.74
C ASP A 50 11.21 66.56 37.64
N GLU A 51 12.08 65.55 37.72
CA GLU A 51 13.14 65.30 36.73
C GLU A 51 12.68 64.33 35.62
N PRO A 52 13.14 64.50 34.36
CA PRO A 52 12.73 63.63 33.25
C PRO A 52 13.30 62.21 33.36
N CYS A 53 12.47 61.21 33.11
CA CYS A 53 12.80 59.79 33.19
C CYS A 53 13.81 59.34 32.10
N GLY A 54 15.09 59.23 32.46
CA GLY A 54 16.20 58.97 31.52
C GLY A 54 16.46 57.52 31.11
N ALA A 55 15.55 56.57 31.33
CA ALA A 55 15.81 55.15 31.03
C ALA A 55 15.56 54.81 29.55
N VAL A 56 16.53 54.14 28.92
CA VAL A 56 16.45 53.62 27.54
C VAL A 56 15.46 52.46 27.48
N LEU A 57 14.54 52.50 26.51
CA LEU A 57 13.48 51.51 26.33
C LEU A 57 13.98 50.20 25.69
N GLU A 58 13.39 49.07 26.09
CA GLU A 58 13.61 47.76 25.46
C GLU A 58 12.43 47.42 24.53
N GLU A 59 12.73 47.00 23.30
CA GLU A 59 11.72 46.62 22.31
C GLU A 59 11.11 45.27 22.68
N VAL A 60 9.78 45.23 22.89
CA VAL A 60 9.07 43.98 23.16
C VAL A 60 8.56 43.43 21.84
N ILE A 61 9.29 42.47 21.27
CA ILE A 61 8.85 41.78 20.05
C ILE A 61 7.62 40.93 20.39
N PRO A 62 6.43 41.21 19.83
CA PRO A 62 5.25 40.39 20.09
C PRO A 62 5.44 38.98 19.51
N PRO A 63 5.02 37.91 20.22
CA PRO A 63 5.12 36.55 19.71
C PRO A 63 4.34 36.41 18.41
N LYS A 64 5.01 35.98 17.35
CA LYS A 64 4.43 35.77 16.02
C LYS A 64 3.29 34.75 16.13
N LYS A 65 2.04 35.21 16.06
CA LYS A 65 0.85 34.35 16.04
C LYS A 65 0.90 33.49 14.77
N VAL A 66 1.39 32.26 14.88
CA VAL A 66 1.28 31.29 13.80
C VAL A 66 -0.21 30.96 13.64
N PRO A 67 -0.81 31.14 12.46
CA PRO A 67 -2.23 30.86 12.28
C PRO A 67 -2.45 29.35 12.44
N TRP A 68 -3.22 28.96 13.46
CA TRP A 68 -3.52 27.55 13.78
C TRP A 68 -4.14 26.79 12.60
N MET A 69 -4.73 27.48 11.63
CA MET A 69 -5.20 26.88 10.37
C MET A 69 -4.10 26.13 9.62
N MET A 70 -2.87 26.63 9.58
CA MET A 70 -1.76 25.98 8.84
C MET A 70 -1.34 24.64 9.46
N ILE A 71 -1.55 24.45 10.76
CA ILE A 71 -1.21 23.21 11.47
C ILE A 71 -2.28 22.13 11.21
N ALA A 72 -3.55 22.52 11.06
CA ALA A 72 -4.64 21.59 10.80
C ALA A 72 -4.58 20.94 9.40
N PHE A 73 -4.15 21.68 8.36
CA PHE A 73 -4.09 21.15 6.99
C PHE A 73 -3.04 20.04 6.78
N LEU A 74 -1.94 20.05 7.54
CA LEU A 74 -0.90 19.01 7.47
C LEU A 74 -1.42 17.64 7.92
N SER A 75 -2.29 17.60 8.93
CA SER A 75 -2.82 16.35 9.48
C SER A 75 -3.71 15.59 8.47
N ILE A 76 -4.54 16.32 7.72
CA ILE A 76 -5.43 15.75 6.72
C ILE A 76 -4.64 15.23 5.52
N ALA A 77 -3.66 16.00 5.04
CA ALA A 77 -2.82 15.57 3.91
C ALA A 77 -2.02 14.30 4.22
N VAL A 78 -1.45 14.19 5.43
CA VAL A 78 -0.72 12.98 5.86
C VAL A 78 -1.67 11.78 5.98
N LEU A 79 -2.88 11.95 6.50
CA LEU A 79 -3.88 10.88 6.54
C LEU A 79 -4.31 10.43 5.15
N VAL A 80 -4.57 11.36 4.23
CA VAL A 80 -4.93 11.03 2.85
C VAL A 80 -3.80 10.29 2.15
N VAL A 81 -2.56 10.72 2.32
CA VAL A 81 -1.38 10.03 1.75
C VAL A 81 -1.19 8.66 2.40
N ALA A 82 -1.34 8.52 3.71
CA ALA A 82 -1.24 7.25 4.41
C ALA A 82 -2.35 6.27 3.99
N VAL A 83 -3.59 6.73 3.85
CA VAL A 83 -4.71 5.92 3.36
C VAL A 83 -4.51 5.56 1.89
N ALA A 84 -4.06 6.48 1.05
CA ALA A 84 -3.75 6.21 -0.35
C ALA A 84 -2.61 5.21 -0.49
N MET A 85 -1.56 5.36 0.32
CA MET A 85 -0.42 4.44 0.38
C MET A 85 -0.84 3.07 0.93
N TRP A 86 -1.73 3.03 1.93
CA TRP A 86 -2.32 1.80 2.42
C TRP A 86 -3.17 1.11 1.33
N LEU A 87 -4.05 1.86 0.64
CA LEU A 87 -4.83 1.34 -0.48
C LEU A 87 -3.96 0.91 -1.67
N PHE A 88 -2.76 1.47 -1.85
CA PHE A 88 -1.85 1.07 -2.93
C PHE A 88 -0.97 -0.13 -2.55
N LEU A 89 -0.48 -0.18 -1.32
CA LEU A 89 0.44 -1.22 -0.85
C LEU A 89 -0.29 -2.46 -0.33
N PHE A 90 -1.53 -2.32 0.14
CA PHE A 90 -2.40 -3.42 0.59
C PHE A 90 -3.56 -3.66 -0.36
N ARG A 91 -3.43 -3.25 -1.64
CA ARG A 91 -4.20 -3.88 -2.71
C ARG A 91 -3.64 -5.28 -2.84
N GLY A 92 -4.28 -6.22 -2.15
CA GLY A 92 -3.99 -7.62 -2.27
C GLY A 92 -3.94 -8.07 -3.74
N ASP A 93 -3.09 -9.04 -4.05
CA ASP A 93 -3.07 -9.66 -5.38
C ASP A 93 -3.97 -10.91 -5.38
N ALA A 94 -4.50 -11.28 -6.53
CA ALA A 94 -4.98 -12.64 -6.75
C ALA A 94 -3.75 -13.55 -6.92
N LEU A 95 -3.77 -14.74 -6.30
CA LEU A 95 -2.67 -15.69 -6.39
C LEU A 95 -3.21 -17.08 -6.69
N LEU A 96 -3.02 -17.52 -7.93
CA LEU A 96 -3.38 -18.86 -8.40
C LEU A 96 -2.34 -19.89 -7.94
N ARG A 97 -2.78 -20.88 -7.17
CA ARG A 97 -2.03 -22.11 -6.87
C ARG A 97 -2.76 -23.32 -7.42
N VAL A 98 -2.02 -24.31 -7.90
CA VAL A 98 -2.53 -25.61 -8.35
C VAL A 98 -1.92 -26.69 -7.44
N ASP A 99 -2.72 -27.68 -7.02
CA ASP A 99 -2.23 -28.76 -6.15
C ASP A 99 -1.19 -29.65 -6.86
N GLN A 100 -1.50 -30.06 -8.10
CA GLN A 100 -0.61 -30.89 -8.91
C GLN A 100 -0.24 -30.20 -10.22
N THR A 101 1.06 -30.22 -10.52
CA THR A 101 1.64 -29.65 -11.74
C THR A 101 1.91 -30.70 -12.82
N SER A 102 1.64 -31.98 -12.55
CA SER A 102 1.76 -33.05 -13.53
C SER A 102 0.64 -34.09 -13.35
N PHE A 103 0.03 -34.49 -14.46
CA PHE A 103 -1.01 -35.54 -14.47
C PHE A 103 -0.69 -36.60 -15.52
N VAL A 104 -0.98 -37.86 -15.21
CA VAL A 104 -0.90 -38.98 -16.16
C VAL A 104 -2.31 -39.47 -16.44
N LEU A 105 -2.70 -39.53 -17.72
CA LEU A 105 -4.05 -39.87 -18.17
C LEU A 105 -4.00 -41.03 -19.16
N SER A 106 -4.92 -41.98 -19.02
CA SER A 106 -5.19 -43.05 -19.97
C SER A 106 -6.22 -42.61 -21.02
N PRO A 107 -6.33 -43.27 -22.19
CA PRO A 107 -7.30 -42.87 -23.21
C PRO A 107 -8.73 -42.86 -22.67
N GLY A 108 -9.40 -41.72 -22.75
CA GLY A 108 -10.77 -41.52 -22.27
C GLY A 108 -10.88 -41.19 -20.78
N GLU A 109 -9.75 -41.13 -20.07
CA GLU A 109 -9.70 -40.74 -18.65
C GLU A 109 -9.87 -39.22 -18.52
N SER A 110 -10.58 -38.82 -17.46
CA SER A 110 -10.74 -37.44 -17.03
C SER A 110 -10.18 -37.29 -15.62
N THR A 111 -9.34 -36.27 -15.40
CA THR A 111 -8.79 -35.92 -14.08
C THR A 111 -9.36 -34.59 -13.60
N LYS A 112 -9.53 -34.47 -12.28
CA LYS A 112 -9.92 -33.23 -11.61
C LYS A 112 -8.65 -32.42 -11.34
N VAL A 113 -8.63 -31.17 -11.79
CA VAL A 113 -7.59 -30.20 -11.46
C VAL A 113 -8.17 -29.20 -10.48
N GLU A 114 -7.62 -29.17 -9.27
CA GLU A 114 -8.01 -28.22 -8.23
C GLU A 114 -7.10 -26.99 -8.27
N VAL A 115 -7.74 -25.83 -8.20
CA VAL A 115 -7.10 -24.52 -8.19
C VAL A 115 -7.54 -23.72 -6.98
N PHE A 116 -6.61 -22.95 -6.42
CA PHE A 116 -6.79 -22.21 -5.18
C PHE A 116 -6.46 -20.75 -5.42
N ASN A 117 -7.24 -19.87 -4.79
CA ASN A 117 -6.89 -18.46 -4.67
C ASN A 117 -6.26 -18.23 -3.29
N ASP A 118 -4.94 -18.31 -3.22
CA ASP A 118 -4.16 -17.98 -2.02
C ASP A 118 -3.97 -16.45 -1.85
N GLY A 119 -4.55 -15.66 -2.76
CA GLY A 119 -4.47 -14.22 -2.77
C GLY A 119 -5.49 -13.55 -1.85
N GLU A 120 -5.48 -12.23 -1.87
CA GLU A 120 -6.36 -11.36 -1.08
C GLU A 120 -7.48 -10.73 -1.92
N VAL A 121 -7.42 -10.85 -3.25
CA VAL A 121 -8.43 -10.38 -4.21
C VAL A 121 -9.01 -11.56 -5.01
N ASN A 122 -10.25 -11.41 -5.49
CA ASN A 122 -10.90 -12.43 -6.32
C ASN A 122 -10.03 -12.81 -7.54
N LEU A 123 -9.81 -14.11 -7.70
CA LEU A 123 -9.11 -14.71 -8.82
C LEU A 123 -10.12 -14.96 -9.94
N GLN A 124 -9.84 -14.40 -11.11
CA GLN A 124 -10.61 -14.56 -12.33
C GLN A 124 -9.85 -15.48 -13.27
N LEU A 125 -10.36 -16.68 -13.48
CA LEU A 125 -9.83 -17.61 -14.46
C LEU A 125 -10.27 -17.21 -15.87
N GLY A 126 -9.32 -17.14 -16.78
CA GLY A 126 -9.51 -16.90 -18.20
C GLY A 126 -9.48 -18.19 -19.02
N ASP A 127 -8.99 -18.05 -20.25
CA ASP A 127 -8.84 -19.18 -21.17
C ASP A 127 -7.83 -20.21 -20.67
N MET A 128 -8.03 -21.46 -21.09
CA MET A 128 -7.04 -22.53 -20.96
C MET A 128 -6.57 -22.93 -22.34
N LYS A 129 -5.26 -23.04 -22.55
CA LYS A 129 -4.66 -23.47 -23.81
C LYS A 129 -3.88 -24.75 -23.63
N PHE A 130 -4.13 -25.72 -24.50
CA PHE A 130 -3.41 -26.98 -24.53
C PHE A 130 -2.37 -26.95 -25.65
N SER A 131 -1.19 -27.54 -25.42
CA SER A 131 -0.18 -27.71 -26.46
C SER A 131 -0.49 -28.85 -27.43
N SER A 132 -1.46 -29.72 -27.09
CA SER A 132 -1.90 -30.84 -27.92
C SER A 132 -3.42 -30.96 -27.94
N ASN A 133 -3.97 -31.25 -29.11
CA ASN A 133 -5.40 -31.47 -29.34
C ASN A 133 -5.92 -32.78 -28.74
N ASN A 134 -5.03 -33.65 -28.24
CA ASN A 134 -5.44 -34.87 -27.55
C ASN A 134 -5.90 -34.60 -26.11
N PHE A 135 -5.70 -33.40 -25.59
CA PHE A 135 -6.24 -32.97 -24.31
C PHE A 135 -7.33 -31.94 -24.51
N SER A 136 -8.39 -32.02 -23.72
CA SER A 136 -9.49 -31.05 -23.74
C SER A 136 -10.09 -30.88 -22.35
N THR A 137 -10.70 -29.72 -22.10
CA THR A 137 -11.49 -29.49 -20.90
C THR A 137 -12.92 -30.00 -21.14
N GLU A 138 -13.46 -30.85 -20.26
CA GLU A 138 -14.83 -31.37 -20.41
C GLU A 138 -15.87 -30.42 -19.81
N LYS A 139 -15.64 -30.00 -18.56
CA LYS A 139 -16.59 -29.21 -17.80
C LYS A 139 -15.87 -28.43 -16.70
N THR A 140 -16.19 -27.15 -16.59
CA THR A 140 -15.84 -26.30 -15.46
C THR A 140 -17.10 -26.19 -14.61
N ASP A 141 -17.19 -26.93 -13.51
CA ASP A 141 -18.38 -26.88 -12.64
C ASP A 141 -18.32 -25.69 -11.67
N ASP A 142 -17.16 -25.05 -11.51
CA ASP A 142 -16.98 -23.97 -10.56
C ASP A 142 -16.78 -22.61 -11.22
N SER A 143 -17.39 -21.60 -10.60
CA SER A 143 -17.26 -20.18 -10.89
C SER A 143 -15.86 -19.81 -11.40
N LEU A 144 -15.80 -19.17 -12.58
CA LEU A 144 -14.59 -18.55 -13.11
C LEU A 144 -14.05 -17.46 -12.16
N ASP A 145 -14.86 -17.03 -11.19
CA ASP A 145 -14.50 -16.16 -10.08
C ASP A 145 -14.33 -16.96 -8.79
N ILE A 146 -13.09 -17.08 -8.30
CA ILE A 146 -12.74 -17.75 -7.05
C ILE A 146 -12.39 -16.69 -6.00
N ALA A 147 -13.19 -16.62 -4.92
CA ALA A 147 -12.93 -15.69 -3.84
C ALA A 147 -11.64 -16.04 -3.05
N PRO A 148 -11.01 -15.07 -2.38
CA PRO A 148 -9.84 -15.29 -1.53
C PRO A 148 -10.02 -16.47 -0.56
N GLY A 149 -9.04 -17.35 -0.48
CA GLY A 149 -9.04 -18.53 0.38
C GLY A 149 -9.95 -19.68 -0.06
N ASN A 150 -10.67 -19.53 -1.18
CA ASN A 150 -11.48 -20.59 -1.76
C ASN A 150 -10.75 -21.34 -2.87
N SER A 151 -11.36 -22.46 -3.27
CA SER A 151 -10.91 -23.30 -4.37
C SER A 151 -11.99 -23.45 -5.44
N GLY A 152 -11.56 -23.73 -6.66
CA GLY A 152 -12.40 -24.22 -7.74
C GLY A 152 -11.79 -25.45 -8.38
N TYR A 153 -12.53 -26.11 -9.27
CA TYR A 153 -12.00 -27.21 -10.07
C TYR A 153 -12.52 -27.24 -11.50
N PHE A 154 -11.75 -27.90 -12.36
CA PHE A 154 -12.16 -28.24 -13.71
C PHE A 154 -11.66 -29.64 -14.08
N TYR A 155 -12.31 -30.25 -15.07
CA TYR A 155 -11.94 -31.57 -15.55
C TYR A 155 -11.17 -31.50 -16.87
N VAL A 156 -10.00 -32.14 -16.89
CA VAL A 156 -9.19 -32.32 -18.09
C VAL A 156 -9.29 -33.77 -18.55
N LYS A 157 -9.61 -33.96 -19.82
CA LYS A 157 -9.75 -35.27 -20.46
C LYS A 157 -8.64 -35.54 -21.46
N PHE A 158 -8.20 -36.79 -21.53
CA PHE A 158 -7.39 -37.30 -22.63
C PHE A 158 -8.24 -38.04 -23.69
N ALA A 159 -7.95 -37.80 -24.96
CA ALA A 159 -8.69 -38.35 -26.09
C ALA A 159 -8.80 -39.88 -26.04
N GLN A 160 -10.01 -40.40 -26.25
CA GLN A 160 -10.32 -41.84 -26.11
C GLN A 160 -9.57 -42.72 -27.12
N ASN A 161 -9.25 -42.20 -28.30
CA ASN A 161 -8.63 -42.95 -29.39
C ASN A 161 -7.15 -42.59 -29.59
N ALA A 162 -6.47 -42.09 -28.56
CA ALA A 162 -5.05 -41.79 -28.65
C ALA A 162 -4.25 -43.09 -28.88
N GLN A 163 -3.59 -43.19 -30.05
CA GLN A 163 -2.81 -44.37 -30.42
C GLN A 163 -1.39 -44.35 -29.82
N ASP A 164 -0.84 -43.16 -29.58
CA ASP A 164 0.52 -42.95 -29.09
C ASP A 164 0.53 -42.19 -27.77
N SER A 165 1.53 -42.47 -26.93
CA SER A 165 1.72 -41.73 -25.68
C SER A 165 2.29 -40.36 -26.00
N ILE A 166 1.73 -39.32 -25.41
CA ILE A 166 2.05 -37.93 -25.69
C ILE A 166 2.33 -37.17 -24.40
N LYS A 167 3.33 -36.29 -24.45
CA LYS A 167 3.52 -35.26 -23.43
C LYS A 167 3.00 -33.95 -23.97
N GLY A 168 2.20 -33.26 -23.18
CA GLY A 168 1.66 -31.95 -23.46
C GLY A 168 1.72 -31.08 -22.22
N SER A 169 1.20 -29.87 -22.37
CA SER A 169 1.04 -28.92 -21.28
C SER A 169 -0.28 -28.19 -21.45
N MET A 170 -0.81 -27.75 -20.32
CA MET A 170 -1.97 -26.89 -20.24
C MET A 170 -1.55 -25.59 -19.57
N THR A 171 -1.79 -24.48 -20.24
CA THR A 171 -1.53 -23.13 -19.72
C THR A 171 -2.86 -22.49 -19.31
N ILE A 172 -2.93 -22.07 -18.06
CA ILE A 172 -4.07 -21.37 -17.47
C ILE A 172 -3.75 -19.89 -17.46
N TYR A 173 -4.67 -19.10 -17.99
CA TYR A 173 -4.65 -17.64 -17.89
C TYR A 173 -5.65 -17.17 -16.83
N SER A 174 -5.38 -16.04 -16.18
CA SER A 174 -6.09 -15.48 -15.04
C SER A 174 -5.58 -14.06 -14.73
N ASN A 175 -6.11 -13.41 -13.70
CA ASN A 175 -5.61 -12.13 -13.18
C ASN A 175 -4.57 -12.28 -12.04
N SER A 176 -4.02 -13.49 -11.83
CA SER A 176 -3.03 -13.77 -10.79
C SER A 176 -1.70 -13.03 -11.04
N SER A 177 -1.01 -12.60 -9.97
CA SER A 177 0.30 -11.94 -10.09
C SER A 177 1.43 -12.85 -10.60
N GLY A 178 1.22 -14.18 -10.56
CA GLY A 178 2.15 -15.21 -11.05
C GLY A 178 1.83 -15.80 -12.42
N GLU A 179 1.05 -15.09 -13.23
CA GLU A 179 0.57 -15.51 -14.55
C GLU A 179 1.63 -15.58 -15.66
N PRO A 180 1.49 -16.49 -16.66
CA PRO A 180 0.52 -17.59 -16.72
C PRO A 180 1.05 -18.87 -16.03
N VAL A 181 0.14 -19.72 -15.55
CA VAL A 181 0.51 -20.99 -14.89
C VAL A 181 0.45 -22.16 -15.89
N SER A 182 1.48 -23.00 -15.93
CA SER A 182 1.54 -24.17 -16.81
C SER A 182 1.62 -25.49 -16.05
N ILE A 183 0.85 -26.48 -16.49
CA ILE A 183 0.76 -27.83 -15.92
C ILE A 183 1.18 -28.84 -17.00
N GLU A 184 2.02 -29.80 -16.65
CA GLU A 184 2.42 -30.90 -17.52
C GLU A 184 1.33 -31.98 -17.59
N LEU A 185 1.02 -32.45 -18.80
CA LEU A 185 0.05 -33.51 -19.03
C LEU A 185 0.71 -34.65 -19.78
N ILE A 186 0.58 -35.88 -19.28
CA ILE A 186 1.15 -37.08 -19.87
C ILE A 186 0.01 -38.02 -20.24
N GLY A 187 -0.27 -38.15 -21.54
CA GLY A 187 -1.22 -39.12 -22.05
C GLY A 187 -0.51 -40.44 -22.30
N ASN A 188 -0.82 -41.48 -21.53
CA ASN A 188 -0.28 -42.82 -21.73
C ASN A 188 -1.28 -43.67 -22.51
N ALA A 189 -1.11 -43.75 -23.82
CA ALA A 189 -2.02 -44.49 -24.70
C ALA A 189 -1.98 -46.01 -24.51
N LYS A 190 -0.92 -46.57 -23.92
CA LYS A 190 -0.71 -48.02 -23.80
C LYS A 190 -0.14 -48.39 -22.44
N PRO A 191 -0.92 -48.21 -21.35
CA PRO A 191 -0.43 -48.48 -20.01
C PRO A 191 -0.07 -49.97 -19.80
N TRP A 192 -0.65 -50.88 -20.58
CA TRP A 192 -0.52 -52.34 -20.44
C TRP A 192 0.19 -53.02 -21.63
N ARG A 193 1.25 -52.43 -22.18
CA ARG A 193 1.96 -53.04 -23.34
C ARG A 193 2.74 -54.32 -23.02
N ILE A 194 2.96 -54.63 -21.74
CA ILE A 194 3.67 -55.84 -21.31
C ILE A 194 2.76 -57.09 -21.48
N SER A 195 1.48 -56.99 -21.13
CA SER A 195 0.56 -58.14 -21.13
C SER A 195 0.20 -58.61 -22.55
N GLU A 196 0.00 -57.69 -23.49
CA GLU A 196 -0.31 -58.04 -24.89
C GLU A 196 0.87 -58.71 -25.60
N LYS A 197 2.09 -58.22 -25.36
CA LYS A 197 3.30 -58.82 -25.92
C LYS A 197 3.57 -60.20 -25.31
N LEU A 198 3.28 -60.40 -24.02
CA LEU A 198 3.38 -61.71 -23.38
C LEU A 198 2.28 -62.68 -23.86
N ASN A 199 1.05 -62.19 -24.09
CA ASN A 199 -0.05 -62.99 -24.63
C ASN A 199 0.17 -63.38 -26.09
N SER A 200 0.72 -62.49 -26.92
CA SER A 200 1.05 -62.81 -28.33
C SER A 200 2.28 -63.71 -28.49
N THR A 201 3.13 -63.81 -27.46
CA THR A 201 4.35 -64.64 -27.47
C THR A 201 4.14 -65.96 -26.72
N SER A 202 2.98 -66.15 -26.07
CA SER A 202 2.63 -67.40 -25.40
C SER A 202 1.95 -68.37 -26.38
N THR A 203 2.74 -68.97 -27.28
CA THR A 203 2.34 -70.16 -28.06
C THR A 203 2.37 -71.46 -27.23
N ILE A 204 2.30 -71.38 -25.89
CA ILE A 204 2.41 -72.54 -24.99
C ILE A 204 1.08 -73.32 -24.86
N LEU A 205 -0.01 -72.85 -25.47
CA LEU A 205 -1.31 -73.54 -25.48
C LEU A 205 -1.67 -74.21 -26.82
N ASP A 206 -0.69 -74.41 -27.70
CA ASP A 206 -0.80 -75.37 -28.81
C ASP A 206 0.06 -76.60 -28.51
N LYS A 207 -0.31 -77.38 -27.48
CA LYS A 207 0.09 -78.79 -27.45
C LYS A 207 -0.90 -79.67 -26.68
N GLU A 208 -1.48 -80.56 -27.49
CA GLU A 208 -2.33 -81.75 -27.24
C GLU A 208 -3.84 -81.53 -27.05
#